data_AF-A0A947BTB3-F1
#
_entry.id   AF-A0A947BTB3-F1
#
_cell.length_a   1.000
_cell.length_b   1.000
_cell.length_c   1.000
_cell.angle_alpha   90.00
_cell.angle_beta   90.00
_cell.angle_gamma   90.00
#
_symmetry.space_group_name_H-M   'P 1'
#
loop_
_entity.id
_entity.type
_entity.pdbx_description
1 polymer ?
#
loop_
_entity_poly.entity_id
_entity_poly.type
_entity_poly.pdbx_seq_one_letter_code
_entity_poly.pdbx_strand_id
1 'polypeptide(L)'
;MPETVADIAKGCQAMKIGFEDAICYSGYREGQSPVESVYPSYQEIYEDLDILKDNWKLLRLYDCSRHAELVLEVIRKESLDLRVM
;
A
#
# COMPACT_ATOMS: atom_id res chain seq x y z
N MET A 1 -33.21 -14.98 -34.71
CA MET A 1 -33.67 -15.03 -33.30
C MET A 1 -33.22 -13.73 -32.66
N PRO A 2 -34.11 -12.88 -32.13
CA PRO A 2 -33.67 -11.69 -31.43
C PRO A 2 -33.23 -12.10 -30.02
N GLU A 3 -32.01 -11.72 -29.68
CA GLU A 3 -31.43 -11.82 -28.34
C GLU A 3 -32.39 -11.16 -27.34
N THR A 4 -32.74 -11.89 -26.28
CA THR A 4 -33.74 -11.46 -25.31
C THR A 4 -33.17 -10.33 -24.43
N VAL A 5 -34.04 -9.39 -24.05
CA VAL A 5 -33.76 -8.26 -23.14
C VAL A 5 -33.12 -8.62 -21.78
N ALA A 6 -32.98 -9.92 -21.47
CA ALA A 6 -32.33 -10.43 -20.27
C ALA A 6 -30.80 -10.32 -20.32
N ASP A 7 -30.17 -10.32 -21.51
CA ASP A 7 -28.71 -10.35 -21.63
C ASP A 7 -28.04 -8.98 -21.43
N ILE A 8 -28.82 -7.89 -21.51
CA ILE A 8 -28.32 -6.51 -21.34
C ILE A 8 -28.03 -6.18 -19.85
N ALA A 9 -28.58 -6.95 -18.91
CA ALA A 9 -28.44 -6.68 -17.47
C ALA A 9 -27.10 -7.14 -16.85
N LYS A 10 -26.20 -7.77 -17.62
CA LYS A 10 -24.98 -8.41 -17.09
C LYS A 10 -23.74 -7.51 -17.00
N GLY A 11 -23.91 -6.19 -17.14
CA GLY A 11 -22.80 -5.23 -17.32
C GLY A 11 -22.50 -4.27 -16.16
N CYS A 12 -23.31 -4.23 -15.10
CA CYS A 12 -23.06 -3.32 -13.96
C CYS A 12 -22.78 -4.11 -12.69
N GLN A 13 -21.55 -4.61 -12.56
CA GLN A 13 -21.07 -5.06 -11.26
C GLN A 13 -20.78 -3.81 -10.42
N ALA A 14 -21.65 -3.53 -9.44
CA ALA A 14 -21.40 -2.50 -8.45
C ALA A 14 -20.05 -2.80 -7.79
N MET A 15 -19.05 -1.92 -7.96
CA MET A 15 -17.81 -2.00 -7.19
C MET A 15 -18.21 -1.97 -5.72
N LYS A 16 -18.00 -3.09 -5.02
CA LYS A 16 -18.04 -3.10 -3.56
C LYS A 16 -16.82 -2.31 -3.10
N ILE A 17 -17.00 -1.02 -2.86
CA ILE A 17 -16.01 -0.20 -2.17
C ILE A 17 -16.08 -0.62 -0.70
N GLY A 18 -15.28 -1.62 -0.34
CA GLY A 18 -15.09 -2.03 1.05
C GLY A 18 -14.22 -1.02 1.79
N PHE A 19 -14.35 -1.00 3.11
CA PHE A 19 -13.41 -0.30 3.99
C PHE A 19 -12.31 -1.29 4.41
N GLU A 20 -11.10 -0.78 4.53
CA GLU A 20 -9.90 -1.55 4.91
C GLU A 20 -9.16 -0.74 5.97
N ASP A 21 -8.49 -1.44 6.89
CA ASP A 21 -7.71 -0.78 7.94
C ASP A 21 -6.49 -0.08 7.34
N ALA A 22 -6.34 1.20 7.68
CA ALA A 22 -5.31 2.08 7.14
C ALA A 22 -4.48 2.76 8.24
N ILE A 23 -3.16 2.84 8.02
CA ILE A 23 -2.24 3.55 8.91
C ILE A 23 -1.38 4.55 8.11
N CYS A 24 -1.04 5.67 8.75
CA CYS A 24 -0.05 6.59 8.22
C CYS A 24 1.34 6.12 8.65
N TYR A 25 2.21 5.81 7.69
CA TYR A 25 3.52 5.19 7.96
C TYR A 25 4.68 6.11 7.59
N SER A 26 5.68 6.16 8.46
CA SER A 26 6.97 6.82 8.26
C SER A 26 8.03 6.08 9.09
N GLY A 27 8.98 5.43 8.42
CA GLY A 27 9.96 4.54 9.06
C GLY A 27 11.24 5.23 9.57
N TYR A 28 11.29 6.58 9.59
CA TYR A 28 12.49 7.31 10.00
C TYR A 28 12.83 7.08 11.48
N ARG A 29 14.06 6.66 11.74
CA ARG A 29 14.63 6.51 13.09
C ARG A 29 15.46 7.74 13.48
N GLU A 30 16.02 7.73 14.69
CA GLU A 30 16.88 8.82 15.17
C GLU A 30 18.04 9.09 14.21
N GLY A 31 18.24 10.36 13.84
CA GLY A 31 19.25 10.79 12.87
C GLY A 31 18.88 10.58 11.40
N GLN A 32 17.72 9.98 11.11
CA GLN A 32 17.22 9.81 9.74
C GLN A 32 16.14 10.87 9.46
N SER A 33 16.16 11.48 8.28
CA SER A 33 15.10 12.39 7.84
C SER A 33 15.13 12.61 6.33
N PRO A 34 13.99 12.97 5.70
CA PRO A 34 13.97 13.35 4.30
C PRO A 34 14.77 14.64 4.04
N VAL A 35 14.88 15.53 5.03
CA VAL A 35 15.61 16.81 4.92
C VAL A 35 17.12 16.56 4.81
N GLU A 36 17.66 15.70 5.67
CA GLU A 36 19.08 15.33 5.68
C GLU A 36 19.41 14.28 4.61
N SER A 37 18.42 13.81 3.84
CA SER A 37 18.56 12.72 2.87
C SER A 37 19.14 11.43 3.46
N VAL A 38 18.90 11.20 4.76
CA VAL A 38 19.26 9.98 5.47
C VAL A 38 18.00 9.14 5.61
N TYR A 39 17.92 8.05 4.86
CA TYR A 39 16.73 7.21 4.75
C TYR A 39 16.86 5.92 5.56
N PRO A 40 15.74 5.31 6.00
CA PRO A 40 15.75 3.98 6.56
C PRO A 40 16.32 2.96 5.57
N SER A 41 17.01 1.94 6.09
CA SER A 41 17.51 0.86 5.25
C SER A 41 16.37 -0.07 4.80
N TYR A 42 16.62 -0.88 3.76
CA TYR A 42 15.67 -1.89 3.30
C TYR A 42 15.19 -2.81 4.42
N GLN A 43 16.12 -3.27 5.27
CA GLN A 43 15.80 -4.20 6.36
C GLN A 43 14.96 -3.52 7.45
N GLU A 44 15.23 -2.24 7.76
CA GLU A 44 14.45 -1.49 8.74
C GLU A 44 13.00 -1.33 8.29
N ILE A 45 12.80 -1.01 7.00
CA ILE A 45 11.46 -0.91 6.41
C ILE A 45 10.78 -2.28 6.40
N TYR A 46 11.49 -3.35 6.04
CA TYR A 46 10.94 -4.70 6.07
C TYR A 46 10.46 -5.11 7.47
N GLU A 47 11.27 -4.89 8.49
CA GLU A 47 10.91 -5.17 9.89
C GLU A 47 9.63 -4.45 10.29
N ASP A 48 9.50 -3.16 9.94
CA ASP A 48 8.29 -2.40 10.21
C ASP A 48 7.07 -2.97 9.48
N LEU A 49 7.19 -3.21 8.17
CA LEU A 49 6.07 -3.68 7.35
C LEU A 49 5.65 -5.11 7.70
N ASP A 50 6.58 -5.96 8.13
CA ASP A 50 6.30 -7.32 8.61
C ASP A 50 5.46 -7.30 9.90
N ILE A 51 5.67 -6.33 10.78
CA ILE A 51 4.82 -6.11 11.97
C ILE A 51 3.45 -5.57 11.56
N LEU A 52 3.41 -4.62 10.61
CA LEU A 52 2.17 -3.92 10.25
C LEU A 52 1.19 -4.77 9.44
N LYS A 53 1.68 -5.69 8.59
CA LYS A 53 0.85 -6.47 7.64
C LYS A 53 -0.26 -7.29 8.28
N ASP A 54 -0.12 -7.62 9.56
CA ASP A 54 -1.08 -8.46 10.29
C ASP A 54 -2.33 -7.68 10.71
N ASN A 55 -2.26 -6.35 10.82
CA ASN A 55 -3.35 -5.49 11.29
C ASN A 55 -3.78 -4.41 10.28
N TRP A 56 -3.00 -4.17 9.23
CA TRP A 56 -3.23 -3.07 8.29
C TRP A 56 -3.18 -3.58 6.86
N LYS A 57 -4.00 -2.99 5.98
CA LYS A 57 -4.02 -3.28 4.53
C LYS A 57 -3.63 -2.08 3.68
N LEU A 58 -3.81 -0.86 4.21
CA LEU A 58 -3.52 0.38 3.52
C LEU A 58 -2.47 1.19 4.28
N LEU A 59 -1.48 1.68 3.53
CA LEU A 59 -0.46 2.60 4.00
C LEU A 59 -0.67 3.96 3.33
N ARG A 60 -0.67 5.01 4.14
CA ARG A 60 -0.54 6.39 3.64
C ARG A 60 0.88 6.87 3.88
N LEU A 61 1.55 7.25 2.80
CA LEU A 61 2.87 7.89 2.85
C LEU A 61 2.71 9.42 2.74
N TYR A 62 3.69 10.15 3.29
CA TYR A 62 3.68 11.62 3.31
C TYR A 62 4.61 12.26 2.27
N ASP A 63 5.40 11.45 1.57
CA ASP A 63 6.42 11.90 0.66
C ASP A 63 6.45 11.03 -0.61
N CYS A 64 7.13 11.54 -1.65
CA CYS A 64 7.47 10.82 -2.87
C CYS A 64 8.99 10.68 -3.02
N SER A 65 9.71 10.58 -1.89
CA SER A 65 11.17 10.52 -1.82
C SER A 65 11.71 9.08 -1.99
N ARG A 66 13.02 8.91 -1.80
CA ARG A 66 13.66 7.58 -1.79
C ARG A 66 13.05 6.64 -0.74
N HIS A 67 12.54 7.17 0.37
CA HIS A 67 11.82 6.37 1.36
C HIS A 67 10.56 5.71 0.75
N ALA A 68 9.72 6.47 0.03
CA ALA A 68 8.53 5.94 -0.62
C ALA A 68 8.88 4.87 -1.68
N GLU A 69 9.95 5.07 -2.46
CA GLU A 69 10.44 4.07 -3.40
C GLU A 69 10.83 2.75 -2.71
N LEU A 70 11.58 2.85 -1.59
CA LEU A 70 12.03 1.69 -0.82
C LEU A 70 10.86 0.93 -0.18
N VAL A 71 9.87 1.64 0.36
CA VAL A 71 8.63 1.04 0.88
C VAL A 71 7.93 0.22 -0.21
N LEU A 72 7.72 0.83 -1.38
CA LEU A 72 7.10 0.14 -2.51
C LEU A 72 7.96 -1.04 -3.03
N GLU A 73 9.28 -0.93 -2.95
CA GLU A 73 10.21 -2.01 -3.31
C GLU A 73 10.09 -3.20 -2.36
N VAL A 74 10.10 -2.97 -1.04
CA VAL A 74 9.94 -4.00 -0.01
C VAL A 74 8.60 -4.71 -0.17
N ILE A 75 7.50 -3.96 -0.29
CA ILE A 75 6.14 -4.55 -0.47
C ILE A 75 6.12 -5.51 -1.66
N ARG A 76 6.71 -5.11 -2.80
CA ARG A 76 6.74 -5.95 -4.00
C ARG A 76 7.66 -7.16 -3.86
N LYS A 77 8.88 -6.98 -3.35
CA LYS A 77 9.89 -8.05 -3.27
C LYS A 77 9.49 -9.13 -2.27
N GLU A 78 8.97 -8.72 -1.11
CA GLU A 78 8.58 -9.63 -0.04
C GLU A 78 7.12 -10.10 -0.17
N SER A 79 6.41 -9.66 -1.23
CA SER A 79 5.02 -10.02 -1.52
C SER A 79 4.07 -9.77 -0.35
N LEU A 80 4.23 -8.62 0.32
CA LEU A 80 3.40 -8.23 1.45
C LEU A 80 2.00 -7.84 0.97
N ASP A 81 0.96 -8.29 1.68
CA ASP A 81 -0.44 -7.91 1.42
C ASP A 81 -0.76 -6.52 1.99
N LEU A 82 -0.02 -5.52 1.50
CA LEU A 82 -0.10 -4.11 1.84
C LEU A 82 -0.23 -3.29 0.55
N ARG A 83 -1.06 -2.24 0.57
CA ARG A 83 -1.22 -1.31 -0.55
C ARG A 83 -0.97 0.13 -0.10
N VAL A 84 -0.38 0.94 -0.98
CA VAL A 84 -0.18 2.37 -0.72
C VAL A 84 -1.33 3.16 -1.36
N MET A 85 -1.89 4.14 -0.63
CA MET A 85 -2.91 5.08 -1.14
C MET A 85 -2.31 6.42 -1.55
#